data_AF-A0A5B0N9C1-F1
#
_entry.id   AF-A0A5B0N9C1-F1
#
_cell.length_a   1.000
_cell.length_b   1.000
_cell.length_c   1.000
_cell.angle_alpha   90.00
_cell.angle_beta   90.00
_cell.angle_gamma   90.00
#
_symmetry.space_group_name_H-M   'P 1'
#
loop_
_entity.id
_entity.type
_entity.pdbx_description
1 polymer ?
#
loop_
_entity_poly.entity_id
_entity_poly.type
_entity_poly.pdbx_seq_one_letter_code
_entity_poly.pdbx_strand_id
1 'polypeptide(L)'
;MHRIQGVKRVDRLVCQPFPSTCVGRTDLFKPPVGFYRMKSGASSSSDGKPAEQDEKLHPIFSTNKTAPLPSFKTDPYPIPLQNPAHPTTKTDTTQSYSVNQEIYHQIDQLKQVEDKHAESYDDALSASTIDKLRSRLVYQSRKRGIVEIELLLSTFIEAQRWLKDWDLKQLTQYSRLLMLPDWDLYYYLVKKQEPPSDSEFFKSDLLDQLRIHTSNSSKTVRIMPSLHS
;
A
#
# COMPACT_ATOMS: atom_id res chain seq x y z
N MET A 1 49.65 52.78 4.60
CA MET A 1 48.66 51.91 5.27
C MET A 1 48.98 50.47 4.93
N HIS A 2 49.51 49.73 5.91
CA HIS A 2 49.98 48.35 5.76
C HIS A 2 48.80 47.38 5.73
N ARG A 3 48.81 46.40 4.81
CA ARG A 3 48.00 45.18 4.96
C ARG A 3 48.81 43.94 4.57
N ILE A 4 49.57 43.54 5.56
CA ILE A 4 50.09 42.22 5.96
C ILE A 4 49.54 41.02 5.15
N GLN A 5 50.48 40.27 4.57
CA GLN A 5 50.33 38.88 4.10
C GLN A 5 50.05 37.95 5.30
N GLY A 6 49.08 37.04 5.14
CA GLY A 6 48.75 36.01 6.12
C GLY A 6 48.70 34.63 5.48
N VAL A 7 49.81 33.92 5.56
CA VAL A 7 49.97 32.50 5.28
C VAL A 7 49.06 31.68 6.21
N LYS A 8 48.27 30.75 5.67
CA LYS A 8 47.69 29.65 6.47
C LYS A 8 47.92 28.31 5.77
N ARG A 9 48.76 27.51 6.43
CA ARG A 9 49.09 26.11 6.18
C ARG A 9 47.80 25.29 5.98
N VAL A 10 47.78 24.48 4.94
CA VAL A 10 46.88 23.34 4.81
C VAL A 10 47.65 22.12 5.30
N ASP A 11 47.51 21.80 6.59
CA ASP A 11 48.04 20.55 7.12
C ASP A 11 47.20 19.38 6.62
N ARG A 12 47.84 18.58 5.79
CA ARG A 12 47.37 17.35 5.17
C ARG A 12 47.36 16.26 6.25
N LEU A 13 46.24 16.09 6.94
CA LEU A 13 46.08 14.95 7.85
C LEU A 13 45.76 13.69 7.04
N VAL A 14 46.82 12.94 6.82
CA VAL A 14 46.83 11.52 6.46
C VAL A 14 46.32 10.74 7.67
N CYS A 15 45.14 10.10 7.55
CA CYS A 15 44.73 9.05 8.47
C CYS A 15 45.18 7.71 7.89
N GLN A 16 46.22 7.13 8.50
CA GLN A 16 46.59 5.73 8.34
C GLN A 16 45.59 4.82 9.09
N PRO A 17 45.40 3.56 8.63
CA PRO A 17 44.36 2.67 9.12
C PRO A 17 44.77 1.98 10.43
N PHE A 18 43.85 1.91 11.40
CA PHE A 18 44.01 1.10 12.61
C PHE A 18 43.46 -0.32 12.37
N PRO A 19 44.17 -1.37 12.84
CA PRO A 19 43.73 -2.75 12.73
C PRO A 19 42.87 -3.14 13.93
N SER A 20 41.78 -3.87 13.71
CA SER A 20 41.22 -4.77 14.73
C SER A 20 40.19 -5.75 14.16
N THR A 21 40.56 -7.01 14.31
CA THR A 21 39.71 -8.09 14.83
C THR A 21 38.62 -8.65 13.92
N CYS A 22 39.00 -9.75 13.30
CA CYS A 22 38.15 -10.83 12.81
C CYS A 22 37.14 -11.30 13.89
N VAL A 23 35.84 -11.17 13.61
CA VAL A 23 34.78 -11.90 14.30
C VAL A 23 33.78 -12.44 13.27
N GLY A 24 33.67 -13.77 13.28
CA GLY A 24 32.61 -14.66 12.80
C GLY A 24 31.55 -14.14 11.83
N ARG A 25 31.52 -14.77 10.64
CA ARG A 25 30.31 -14.94 9.83
C ARG A 25 29.21 -15.57 10.67
N THR A 26 28.14 -14.83 10.95
CA THR A 26 26.84 -15.41 11.28
C THR A 26 26.06 -15.56 9.98
N ASP A 27 25.99 -16.79 9.48
CA ASP A 27 25.11 -17.15 8.37
C ASP A 27 23.66 -16.88 8.78
N LEU A 28 23.09 -15.82 8.21
CA LEU A 28 21.69 -15.45 8.42
C LEU A 28 20.82 -16.48 7.69
N PHE A 29 20.28 -17.40 8.48
CA PHE A 29 19.26 -18.38 8.10
C PHE A 29 18.09 -17.68 7.41
N LYS A 30 17.97 -17.88 6.10
CA LYS A 30 16.86 -17.40 5.28
C LYS A 30 15.77 -18.47 5.33
N PRO A 31 14.60 -18.27 5.95
CA PRO A 31 13.53 -19.25 5.86
C PRO A 31 13.01 -19.26 4.42
N PRO A 32 12.82 -20.44 3.78
CA PRO A 32 12.24 -20.49 2.45
C PRO A 32 10.79 -20.02 2.50
N VAL A 33 10.45 -19.13 1.58
CA VAL A 33 9.07 -18.76 1.26
C VAL A 33 8.41 -19.99 0.67
N GLY A 34 7.81 -20.80 1.53
CA GLY A 34 7.05 -21.99 1.18
C GLY A 34 5.60 -21.76 1.53
N PHE A 35 4.75 -21.69 0.52
CA PHE A 35 3.32 -21.90 0.69
C PHE A 35 3.13 -23.24 1.42
N TYR A 36 2.64 -23.20 2.65
CA TYR A 36 2.13 -24.40 3.34
C TYR A 36 0.80 -24.82 2.69
N ARG A 37 0.85 -25.21 1.42
CA ARG A 37 -0.20 -26.00 0.79
C ARG A 37 -0.08 -27.40 1.35
N MET A 38 -0.87 -27.69 2.38
CA MET A 38 -1.02 -29.04 2.92
C MET A 38 -1.31 -29.99 1.74
N LYS A 39 -0.36 -30.87 1.45
CA LYS A 39 -0.57 -31.96 0.49
C LYS A 39 -1.62 -32.88 1.13
N SER A 40 -2.84 -32.86 0.61
CA SER A 40 -3.78 -33.96 0.83
C SER A 40 -3.15 -35.20 0.21
N GLY A 41 -2.62 -36.08 1.05
CA GLY A 41 -2.05 -37.35 0.63
C GLY A 41 -3.14 -38.22 0.03
N ALA A 42 -3.07 -38.45 -1.28
CA ALA A 42 -3.77 -39.55 -1.92
C ALA A 42 -2.90 -40.80 -1.73
N SER A 43 -3.17 -41.58 -0.67
CA SER A 43 -2.66 -42.93 -0.53
C SER A 43 -3.70 -43.92 -1.04
N SER A 44 -3.48 -44.42 -2.25
CA SER A 44 -4.12 -45.63 -2.76
C SER A 44 -3.49 -46.84 -2.07
N SER A 45 -4.20 -47.46 -1.13
CA SER A 45 -3.93 -48.82 -0.71
C SER A 45 -5.22 -49.47 -0.22
N SER A 46 -5.64 -50.48 -0.98
CA SER A 46 -6.57 -51.51 -0.60
C SER A 46 -6.20 -52.12 0.76
N ASP A 47 -7.11 -52.06 1.74
CA ASP A 47 -7.49 -53.21 2.55
C ASP A 47 -8.56 -52.80 3.59
N GLY A 48 -9.59 -53.62 3.70
CA GLY A 48 -10.79 -53.35 4.48
C GLY A 48 -10.55 -53.39 5.99
N LYS A 49 -10.88 -52.28 6.65
CA LYS A 49 -11.42 -52.24 8.02
C LYS A 49 -12.07 -50.87 8.28
N PRO A 50 -13.32 -50.78 8.75
CA PRO A 50 -13.95 -49.49 8.98
C PRO A 50 -13.38 -48.89 10.26
N ALA A 51 -12.66 -47.77 10.13
CA ALA A 51 -12.11 -47.02 11.23
C ALA A 51 -13.21 -46.15 11.86
N GLU A 52 -13.54 -46.48 13.10
CA GLU A 52 -14.40 -45.80 14.06
C GLU A 52 -13.81 -44.45 14.50
N GLN A 53 -13.46 -43.57 13.55
CA GLN A 53 -12.84 -42.26 13.83
C GLN A 53 -13.53 -41.09 13.13
N ASP A 54 -14.37 -41.34 12.12
CA ASP A 54 -15.10 -40.30 11.39
C ASP A 54 -16.26 -39.67 12.18
N GLU A 55 -16.74 -40.34 13.24
CA GLU A 55 -17.85 -39.85 14.09
C GLU A 55 -17.46 -38.61 14.92
N LYS A 56 -16.16 -38.33 15.07
CA LYS A 56 -15.65 -37.20 15.90
C LYS A 56 -15.28 -35.95 15.10
N LEU A 57 -15.30 -36.00 13.76
CA LEU A 57 -14.97 -34.86 12.92
C LEU A 57 -16.22 -34.03 12.62
N HIS A 58 -16.10 -32.70 12.72
CA HIS A 58 -17.15 -31.80 12.24
C HIS A 58 -17.42 -32.08 10.75
N PRO A 59 -18.69 -32.09 10.29
CA PRO A 59 -19.07 -32.54 8.95
C PRO A 59 -18.38 -31.78 7.81
N ILE A 60 -17.89 -30.56 8.06
CA ILE A 60 -17.10 -29.78 7.08
C ILE A 60 -15.76 -30.47 6.74
N PHE A 61 -15.21 -31.27 7.65
CA PHE A 61 -13.94 -31.99 7.47
C PHE A 61 -14.14 -33.48 7.14
N SER A 62 -15.38 -33.94 7.00
CA SER A 62 -15.70 -35.34 6.66
C SER A 62 -15.76 -35.52 5.14
N THR A 63 -15.17 -36.60 4.64
CA THR A 63 -15.17 -36.95 3.20
C THR A 63 -16.44 -37.70 2.78
N ASN A 64 -17.10 -38.38 3.71
CA ASN A 64 -18.28 -39.21 3.46
C ASN A 64 -19.60 -38.49 3.82
N LYS A 65 -19.56 -37.52 4.73
CA LYS A 65 -20.74 -36.80 5.23
C LYS A 65 -20.70 -35.35 4.75
N THR A 66 -21.38 -35.06 3.64
CA THR A 66 -21.54 -33.69 3.17
C THR A 66 -22.35 -32.89 4.20
N ALA A 67 -21.80 -31.79 4.71
CA ALA A 67 -22.54 -30.89 5.56
C ALA A 67 -23.80 -30.40 4.80
N PRO A 68 -25.00 -30.45 5.41
CA PRO A 68 -26.17 -29.83 4.81
C PRO A 68 -25.82 -28.36 4.56
N LEU A 69 -25.82 -27.92 3.30
CA LEU A 69 -25.66 -26.50 2.99
C LEU A 69 -26.69 -25.74 3.82
N PRO A 70 -26.30 -24.67 4.55
CA PRO A 70 -27.25 -23.93 5.37
C PRO A 70 -28.38 -23.47 4.45
N SER A 71 -29.58 -24.00 4.71
CA SER A 71 -30.74 -23.63 3.91
C SER A 71 -30.99 -22.14 4.10
N PHE A 72 -31.48 -21.45 3.07
CA PHE A 72 -31.92 -20.05 3.15
C PHE A 72 -32.81 -19.77 4.38
N LYS A 73 -33.55 -20.77 4.87
CA LYS A 73 -34.46 -20.64 6.03
C LYS A 73 -33.75 -20.68 7.39
N THR A 74 -32.51 -21.18 7.45
CA THR A 74 -31.83 -21.50 8.71
C THR A 74 -30.66 -20.55 9.01
N ASP A 75 -30.16 -19.82 8.00
CA ASP A 75 -29.09 -18.84 8.16
C ASP A 75 -29.67 -17.48 8.59
N PRO A 76 -29.20 -16.85 9.69
CA PRO A 76 -29.62 -15.50 10.07
C PRO A 76 -29.23 -14.41 9.06
N TYR A 77 -28.26 -14.68 8.17
CA TYR A 77 -27.84 -13.78 7.10
C TYR A 77 -27.78 -14.52 5.76
N PRO A 78 -28.94 -14.88 5.19
CA PRO A 78 -28.96 -15.70 4.00
C PRO A 78 -28.40 -14.95 2.79
N ILE A 79 -27.49 -15.60 2.07
CA ILE A 79 -26.96 -15.08 0.80
C ILE A 79 -28.11 -14.99 -0.22
N PRO A 80 -28.32 -13.84 -0.89
CA PRO A 80 -29.46 -13.62 -1.78
C PRO A 80 -29.62 -14.66 -2.91
N LEU A 81 -28.49 -15.18 -3.40
CA LEU A 81 -28.42 -16.15 -4.50
C LEU A 81 -28.83 -17.58 -4.10
N GLN A 82 -28.98 -17.87 -2.80
CA GLN A 82 -29.48 -19.15 -2.30
C GLN A 82 -31.01 -19.20 -2.17
N ASN A 83 -31.73 -18.11 -2.43
CA ASN A 83 -33.19 -18.10 -2.33
C ASN A 83 -33.84 -18.78 -3.55
N PRO A 84 -34.58 -19.90 -3.38
CA PRO A 84 -35.24 -20.58 -4.49
C PRO A 84 -36.41 -19.79 -5.09
N ALA A 85 -36.93 -18.77 -4.37
CA ALA A 85 -37.94 -17.85 -4.89
C ALA A 85 -37.34 -16.67 -5.69
N HIS A 86 -36.02 -16.47 -5.66
CA HIS A 86 -35.36 -15.41 -6.43
C HIS A 86 -35.37 -15.77 -7.92
N PRO A 87 -35.65 -14.83 -8.83
CA PRO A 87 -35.79 -15.10 -10.27
C PRO A 87 -34.55 -15.75 -10.90
N THR A 88 -33.37 -15.55 -10.34
CA THR A 88 -32.10 -16.14 -10.81
C THR A 88 -31.96 -17.63 -10.54
N THR A 89 -32.82 -18.21 -9.69
CA THR A 89 -32.74 -19.62 -9.26
C THR A 89 -33.68 -20.52 -10.06
N LYS A 90 -34.56 -19.96 -10.91
CA LYS A 90 -35.46 -20.71 -11.78
C LYS A 90 -34.75 -21.08 -13.08
N THR A 91 -34.54 -22.38 -13.30
CA THR A 91 -33.99 -22.93 -14.55
C THR A 91 -35.04 -22.97 -15.66
N ASP A 92 -35.52 -21.81 -16.11
CA ASP A 92 -36.28 -21.69 -17.35
C ASP A 92 -35.33 -21.24 -18.48
N THR A 93 -34.76 -22.27 -19.08
CA THR A 93 -33.60 -22.32 -19.99
C THR A 93 -33.95 -21.90 -21.42
N THR A 94 -34.87 -20.96 -21.69
CA THR A 94 -35.13 -20.52 -23.09
C THR A 94 -35.54 -19.06 -23.29
N GLN A 95 -36.27 -18.44 -22.36
CA GLN A 95 -36.64 -17.01 -22.47
C GLN A 95 -35.67 -16.07 -21.72
N SER A 96 -34.88 -16.61 -20.79
CA SER A 96 -33.93 -15.86 -19.98
C SER A 96 -32.72 -15.33 -20.77
N TYR A 97 -32.31 -16.00 -21.85
CA TYR A 97 -31.11 -15.59 -22.61
C TYR A 97 -31.28 -14.30 -23.40
N SER A 98 -32.46 -14.07 -23.99
CA SER A 98 -32.73 -12.87 -24.78
C SER A 98 -32.72 -11.63 -23.89
N VAL A 99 -33.44 -11.69 -22.78
CA VAL A 99 -33.51 -10.59 -21.80
C VAL A 99 -32.15 -10.35 -21.15
N ASN A 100 -31.42 -11.41 -20.81
CA ASN A 100 -30.07 -11.27 -20.26
C ASN A 100 -29.11 -10.61 -21.27
N GLN A 101 -29.18 -10.97 -22.57
CA GLN A 101 -28.33 -10.35 -23.59
C GLN A 101 -28.63 -8.85 -23.77
N GLU A 102 -29.90 -8.45 -23.77
CA GLU A 102 -30.30 -7.04 -23.83
C GLU A 102 -29.81 -6.27 -22.59
N ILE A 103 -29.93 -6.86 -21.40
CA ILE A 103 -29.43 -6.28 -20.15
C ILE A 103 -27.92 -6.09 -20.19
N TYR A 104 -27.15 -7.09 -20.63
CA TYR A 104 -25.69 -6.95 -20.75
C TYR A 104 -25.31 -5.87 -21.77
N HIS A 105 -26.03 -5.77 -22.89
CA HIS A 105 -25.77 -4.74 -23.87
C HIS A 105 -26.09 -3.33 -23.34
N GLN A 106 -27.18 -3.18 -22.59
CA GLN A 106 -27.55 -1.93 -21.91
C GLN A 106 -26.49 -1.53 -20.87
N ILE A 107 -25.98 -2.49 -20.11
CA ILE A 107 -24.91 -2.27 -19.13
C ILE A 107 -23.63 -1.80 -19.83
N ASP A 108 -23.23 -2.42 -20.94
CA ASP A 108 -22.06 -1.99 -21.71
C ASP A 108 -22.23 -0.57 -22.28
N GLN A 109 -23.43 -0.23 -22.76
CA GLN A 109 -23.74 1.11 -23.25
C GLN A 109 -23.67 2.16 -22.12
N LEU A 110 -24.22 1.85 -20.94
CA LEU A 110 -24.17 2.73 -19.78
C LEU A 110 -22.74 2.86 -19.24
N LYS A 111 -21.98 1.76 -19.21
CA LYS A 111 -20.57 1.77 -18.82
C LYS A 111 -19.73 2.61 -19.78
N GLN A 112 -19.99 2.56 -21.08
CA GLN A 112 -19.33 3.45 -22.04
C GLN A 112 -19.68 4.92 -21.83
N VAL A 113 -20.87 5.25 -21.32
CA VAL A 113 -21.23 6.64 -20.97
C VAL A 113 -20.56 7.09 -19.67
N GLU A 114 -20.47 6.19 -18.68
CA GLU A 114 -19.79 6.44 -17.41
C GLU A 114 -18.27 6.55 -17.61
N ASP A 115 -17.67 5.71 -18.46
CA ASP A 115 -16.26 5.79 -18.86
C ASP A 115 -15.98 7.08 -19.66
N LYS A 116 -16.88 7.50 -20.56
CA LYS A 116 -16.77 8.81 -21.25
C LYS A 116 -16.83 10.00 -20.28
N HIS A 117 -17.61 9.90 -19.21
CA HIS A 117 -17.68 10.93 -18.17
C HIS A 117 -16.50 10.82 -17.18
N ALA A 118 -16.00 9.62 -16.92
CA ALA A 118 -14.81 9.36 -16.10
C ALA A 118 -13.51 9.76 -16.82
N GLU A 119 -13.49 9.74 -18.16
CA GLU A 119 -12.41 10.30 -18.98
C GLU A 119 -12.42 11.83 -19.03
N SER A 120 -13.53 12.50 -18.67
CA SER A 120 -13.55 13.95 -18.41
C SER A 120 -13.02 14.26 -17.00
N TYR A 121 -11.87 13.68 -16.64
CA TYR A 121 -11.01 14.13 -15.54
C TYR A 121 -10.04 15.24 -15.97
N ASP A 122 -10.34 15.92 -17.10
CA ASP A 122 -9.62 17.09 -17.61
C ASP A 122 -10.00 18.38 -16.87
N ASP A 123 -10.16 18.31 -15.56
CA ASP A 123 -10.16 19.50 -14.69
C ASP A 123 -8.71 19.88 -14.27
N ALA A 124 -7.72 19.26 -14.92
CA ALA A 124 -6.30 19.20 -14.55
C ALA A 124 -5.57 20.55 -14.45
N LEU A 125 -6.22 21.66 -14.80
CA LEU A 125 -5.61 23.00 -14.83
C LEU A 125 -6.50 24.11 -14.26
N SER A 126 -7.66 23.81 -13.66
CA SER A 126 -8.43 24.86 -12.96
C SER A 126 -7.77 25.18 -11.61
N ALA A 127 -7.69 26.47 -11.26
CA ALA A 127 -7.16 26.90 -9.95
C ALA A 127 -7.91 26.24 -8.78
N SER A 128 -9.23 26.02 -8.94
CA SER A 128 -10.06 25.30 -7.98
C SER A 128 -9.62 23.84 -7.81
N THR A 129 -9.19 23.20 -8.91
CA THR A 129 -8.71 21.81 -8.89
C THR A 129 -7.37 21.70 -8.20
N ILE A 130 -6.47 22.66 -8.41
CA ILE A 130 -5.15 22.70 -7.74
C ILE A 130 -5.33 22.87 -6.22
N ASP A 131 -6.24 23.73 -5.78
CA ASP A 131 -6.51 23.91 -4.35
C ASP A 131 -7.13 22.65 -3.73
N LYS A 132 -8.08 22.00 -4.42
CA LYS A 132 -8.60 20.69 -4.00
C LYS A 132 -7.51 19.63 -3.95
N LEU A 133 -6.59 19.61 -4.92
CA LEU A 133 -5.45 18.70 -4.94
C LEU A 133 -4.53 18.94 -3.74
N ARG A 134 -4.21 20.19 -3.42
CA ARG A 134 -3.43 20.55 -2.23
C ARG A 134 -4.13 20.06 -0.96
N SER A 135 -5.42 20.35 -0.79
CA SER A 135 -6.20 19.86 0.36
C SER A 135 -6.21 18.33 0.45
N ARG A 136 -6.33 17.63 -0.69
CA ARG A 136 -6.25 16.16 -0.76
C ARG A 136 -4.88 15.66 -0.31
N LEU A 137 -3.79 16.28 -0.76
CA LEU A 137 -2.43 15.89 -0.40
C LEU A 137 -2.18 16.11 1.10
N VAL A 138 -2.64 17.23 1.67
CA VAL A 138 -2.60 17.46 3.13
C VAL A 138 -3.32 16.34 3.87
N TYR A 139 -4.53 15.99 3.43
CA TYR A 139 -5.30 14.90 4.05
C TYR A 139 -4.57 13.56 3.96
N GLN A 140 -4.05 13.20 2.78
CA GLN A 140 -3.32 11.94 2.56
C GLN A 140 -2.05 11.83 3.41
N SER A 141 -1.35 12.95 3.65
CA SER A 141 -0.19 12.97 4.52
C SER A 141 -0.52 12.75 6.00
N ARG A 142 -1.71 13.20 6.43
CA ARG A 142 -2.21 13.04 7.81
C ARG A 142 -3.00 11.74 8.05
N LYS A 143 -3.26 10.95 7.02
CA LYS A 143 -4.05 9.70 7.13
C LYS A 143 -3.19 8.49 6.79
N ARG A 144 -2.10 8.34 7.54
CA ARG A 144 -1.13 7.26 7.39
C ARG A 144 -1.39 6.15 8.39
N GLY A 145 -0.85 4.96 8.13
CA GLY A 145 -1.02 3.80 9.00
C GLY A 145 -0.15 3.86 10.26
N ILE A 146 0.97 4.58 10.20
CA ILE A 146 1.93 4.73 11.30
C ILE A 146 2.11 6.20 11.68
N VAL A 147 2.22 6.47 12.99
CA VAL A 147 2.26 7.84 13.53
C VAL A 147 3.58 8.52 13.21
N GLU A 148 4.66 7.75 13.08
CA GLU A 148 6.00 8.24 12.80
C GLU A 148 6.04 8.95 11.44
N ILE A 149 5.48 8.33 10.40
CA ILE A 149 5.47 8.91 9.06
C ILE A 149 4.47 10.06 8.97
N GLU A 150 3.31 9.92 9.62
CA GLU A 150 2.29 10.96 9.70
C GLU A 150 2.85 12.25 10.28
N LEU A 151 3.58 12.15 11.40
CA LEU A 151 4.19 13.30 12.07
C LEU A 151 5.27 13.94 11.21
N LEU A 152 6.12 13.13 10.55
CA LEU A 152 7.18 13.66 9.67
C LEU A 152 6.62 14.40 8.45
N LEU A 153 5.59 13.85 7.81
CA LEU A 153 4.99 14.45 6.61
C LEU A 153 4.14 15.68 6.96
N SER A 154 3.35 15.62 8.04
CA SER A 154 2.49 16.74 8.45
C SER A 154 3.31 17.97 8.85
N THR A 155 4.37 17.79 9.64
CA THR A 155 5.26 18.90 10.03
C THR A 155 6.10 19.41 8.86
N PHE A 156 6.45 18.55 7.89
CA PHE A 156 7.11 18.97 6.65
C PHE A 156 6.23 19.90 5.82
N ILE A 157 4.95 19.58 5.65
CA ILE A 157 4.00 20.41 4.90
C ILE A 157 3.78 21.77 5.57
N GLU A 158 3.64 21.79 6.90
CA GLU A 158 3.38 23.03 7.65
C GLU A 158 4.61 23.94 7.70
N ALA A 159 5.79 23.40 8.02
CA ALA A 159 7.01 24.17 8.28
C ALA A 159 7.40 25.10 7.13
N GLN A 160 7.04 24.75 5.92
CA GLN A 160 7.45 25.48 4.72
C GLN A 160 6.29 26.05 3.92
N ARG A 161 5.04 25.89 4.38
CA ARG A 161 3.82 26.27 3.64
C ARG A 161 3.83 25.82 2.17
N TRP A 162 4.60 24.77 1.89
CA TRP A 162 5.13 24.45 0.57
C TRP A 162 4.06 24.15 -0.45
N LEU A 163 2.95 23.57 -0.02
CA LEU A 163 1.88 23.19 -0.94
C LEU A 163 1.31 24.40 -1.68
N LYS A 164 1.33 25.61 -1.10
CA LYS A 164 0.86 26.82 -1.79
C LYS A 164 1.83 27.27 -2.90
N ASP A 165 3.12 27.07 -2.69
CA ASP A 165 4.18 27.55 -3.58
C ASP A 165 4.62 26.50 -4.61
N TRP A 166 4.26 25.23 -4.40
CA TRP A 166 4.62 24.15 -5.32
C TRP A 166 3.90 24.22 -6.65
N ASP A 167 4.68 23.97 -7.71
CA ASP A 167 4.16 23.78 -9.06
C ASP A 167 3.43 22.43 -9.18
N LEU A 168 2.58 22.29 -10.20
CA LEU A 168 1.81 21.09 -10.46
C LEU A 168 2.70 19.84 -10.55
N LYS A 169 3.88 19.95 -11.17
CA LYS A 169 4.84 18.85 -11.27
C LYS A 169 5.31 18.36 -9.89
N GLN A 170 5.58 19.28 -8.97
CA GLN A 170 5.99 18.95 -7.60
C GLN A 170 4.84 18.33 -6.82
N LEU A 171 3.61 18.85 -6.99
CA LEU A 171 2.41 18.26 -6.40
C LEU A 171 2.17 16.83 -6.90
N THR A 172 2.35 16.58 -8.19
CA THR A 172 2.25 15.23 -8.77
C THR A 172 3.36 14.31 -8.25
N GLN A 173 4.61 14.78 -8.18
CA GLN A 173 5.72 14.01 -7.62
C GLN A 173 5.47 13.65 -6.15
N TYR A 174 4.96 14.61 -5.37
CA TYR A 174 4.56 14.34 -3.99
C TYR A 174 3.40 13.34 -3.91
N SER A 175 2.39 13.48 -4.76
CA SER A 175 1.29 12.51 -4.85
C SER A 175 1.79 11.09 -5.11
N ARG A 176 2.79 10.92 -5.98
CA ARG A 176 3.40 9.61 -6.27
C ARG A 176 4.19 9.09 -5.08
N LEU A 177 4.95 9.95 -4.41
CA LEU A 177 5.68 9.60 -3.18
C LEU A 177 4.71 9.11 -2.09
N LEU A 178 3.52 9.72 -2.00
CA LEU A 178 2.47 9.31 -1.09
C LEU A 178 1.82 7.95 -1.45
N MET A 179 2.01 7.42 -2.66
CA MET A 179 1.51 6.07 -3.03
C MET A 179 2.45 4.94 -2.57
N LEU A 180 3.68 5.27 -2.16
CA LEU A 180 4.60 4.30 -1.58
C LEU A 180 4.06 3.76 -0.26
N PRO A 181 4.39 2.50 0.11
CA PRO A 181 4.03 1.97 1.41
C PRO A 181 4.79 2.69 2.53
N ASP A 182 4.12 2.88 3.66
CA ASP A 182 4.62 3.71 4.76
C ASP A 182 5.98 3.23 5.32
N TRP A 183 6.22 1.91 5.34
CA TRP A 183 7.49 1.32 5.81
C TRP A 183 8.68 1.68 4.92
N ASP A 184 8.51 1.58 3.61
CA ASP A 184 9.57 1.92 2.65
C ASP A 184 9.86 3.41 2.72
N LEU A 185 8.80 4.23 2.74
CA LEU A 185 8.94 5.67 2.86
C LEU A 185 9.69 6.05 4.13
N TYR A 186 9.31 5.48 5.29
CA TYR A 186 9.99 5.71 6.56
C TYR A 186 11.49 5.35 6.49
N TYR A 187 11.83 4.20 5.90
CA TYR A 187 13.23 3.80 5.77
C TYR A 187 14.05 4.70 4.84
N TYR A 188 13.42 5.23 3.78
CA TYR A 188 14.07 6.20 2.89
C TYR A 188 14.33 7.53 3.59
N LEU A 189 13.41 7.96 4.47
CA LEU A 189 13.56 9.20 5.26
C LEU A 189 14.67 9.10 6.31
N VAL A 190 14.74 7.99 7.02
CA VAL A 190 15.75 7.75 8.07
C VAL A 190 17.11 7.33 7.48
N LYS A 191 17.24 7.25 6.15
CA LYS A 191 18.45 6.80 5.43
C LYS A 191 18.91 5.39 5.84
N LYS A 192 17.96 4.54 6.25
CA LYS A 192 18.22 3.13 6.53
C LYS A 192 18.30 2.32 5.24
N GLN A 193 17.53 2.73 4.24
CA GLN A 193 17.50 2.12 2.91
C GLN A 193 17.46 3.24 1.86
N GLU A 194 18.12 3.04 0.73
CA GLU A 194 17.98 3.90 -0.43
C GLU A 194 16.81 3.42 -1.30
N PRO A 195 16.08 4.32 -1.98
CA PRO A 195 15.12 3.94 -2.99
C PRO A 195 15.78 3.06 -4.08
N PRO A 196 15.03 2.19 -4.76
CA PRO A 196 15.56 1.43 -5.90
C PRO A 196 16.13 2.37 -6.97
N SER A 197 17.21 1.96 -7.63
CA SER A 197 17.88 2.72 -8.70
C SER A 197 16.95 3.13 -9.83
N ASP A 198 15.93 2.31 -10.09
CA ASP A 198 14.95 2.48 -11.17
C ASP A 198 13.78 3.40 -10.76
N SER A 199 13.70 3.78 -9.48
CA SER A 199 12.65 4.64 -8.95
C SER A 199 12.94 6.12 -9.21
N GLU A 200 11.90 6.91 -9.51
CA GLU A 200 12.00 8.37 -9.65
C GLU A 200 12.53 9.07 -8.38
N PHE A 201 12.45 8.41 -7.23
CA PHE A 201 12.82 9.00 -5.94
C PHE A 201 14.30 8.88 -5.59
N PHE A 202 15.07 8.03 -6.29
CA PHE A 202 16.49 7.78 -5.97
C PHE A 202 17.36 9.04 -6.03
N LYS A 203 17.03 9.98 -6.93
CA LYS A 203 17.72 11.28 -7.09
C LYS A 203 16.76 12.45 -7.03
N SER A 204 15.70 12.33 -6.23
CA SER A 204 14.67 13.37 -6.16
C SER A 204 15.01 14.44 -5.12
N ASP A 205 14.94 15.71 -5.54
CA ASP A 205 15.12 16.87 -4.65
C ASP A 205 14.11 16.85 -3.50
N LEU A 206 12.89 16.39 -3.76
CA LEU A 206 11.82 16.26 -2.77
C LEU A 206 12.18 15.30 -1.64
N LEU A 207 12.75 14.13 -1.97
CA LEU A 207 13.16 13.16 -0.95
C LEU A 207 14.33 13.70 -0.13
N ASP A 208 15.26 14.42 -0.75
CA ASP A 208 16.38 15.04 -0.05
C ASP A 208 15.92 16.15 0.90
N GLN A 209 14.97 16.98 0.49
CA GLN A 209 14.32 17.96 1.38
C GLN A 209 13.65 17.27 2.57
N LEU A 210 12.93 16.17 2.33
CA LEU A 210 12.29 15.37 3.37
C LEU A 210 13.31 14.74 4.33
N ARG A 211 14.46 14.29 3.83
CA ARG A 211 15.57 13.75 4.64
C ARG A 211 16.21 14.83 5.52
N ILE A 212 16.42 16.03 4.97
CA ILE A 212 16.92 17.19 5.72
C ILE A 212 15.94 17.53 6.84
N HIS A 213 14.64 17.61 6.53
CA HIS A 213 13.61 17.82 7.52
C HIS A 213 13.61 16.70 8.58
N THR A 214 13.63 15.43 8.18
CA THR A 214 13.64 14.29 9.12
C THR A 214 14.83 14.32 10.07
N SER A 215 16.00 14.78 9.60
CA SER A 215 17.22 14.86 10.40
C SER A 215 17.11 15.77 11.63
N ASN A 216 16.13 16.70 11.66
CA ASN A 216 15.81 17.58 12.78
C ASN A 216 17.05 18.16 13.48
N SER A 217 17.95 18.80 12.72
CA SER A 217 19.23 19.30 13.24
C SER A 217 19.05 20.33 14.36
N SER A 218 17.94 21.05 14.39
CA SER A 218 17.57 22.00 15.46
C SER A 218 17.02 21.33 16.72
N LYS A 219 16.74 20.02 16.69
CA LYS A 219 16.16 19.21 17.79
C LYS A 219 14.85 19.80 18.34
N THR A 220 14.04 20.39 17.47
CA THR A 220 12.77 20.98 17.86
C THR A 220 11.76 19.87 18.16
N VAL A 221 10.92 20.07 19.18
CA VAL A 221 9.80 19.16 19.46
C VAL A 221 8.79 19.27 18.32
N ARG A 222 8.44 18.11 17.73
CA ARG A 222 7.45 18.02 16.66
C ARG A 222 6.14 17.51 17.23
N ILE A 223 5.08 18.25 16.98
CA ILE A 223 3.71 17.92 17.36
C ILE A 223 2.87 17.98 16.11
N MET A 224 1.82 17.16 16.06
CA MET A 224 0.84 17.17 14.99
C MET A 224 0.28 18.60 14.80
N PRO A 225 0.41 19.19 13.61
CA PRO A 225 0.01 20.56 13.37
C PRO A 225 -1.51 20.71 13.35
N SER A 226 -1.98 21.92 13.71
CA SER A 226 -3.40 22.26 13.67
C SER A 226 -3.83 22.55 12.22
N LEU A 227 -5.10 22.29 11.89
CA LEU A 227 -5.61 22.47 10.52
C LEU A 227 -6.00 23.92 10.18
N HIS A 228 -5.94 24.83 11.14
CA HIS A 228 -6.42 26.20 10.97
C HIS A 228 -5.27 27.07 10.45
N SER A 229 -5.17 27.25 9.12
CA SER A 229 -4.16 28.10 8.47
C SER A 229 -4.63 28.64 7.12
#